data_AF-A0A455TZG1-F1
#
_entry.id   AF-A0A455TZG1-F1
#
_cell.length_a   1.000
_cell.length_b   1.000
_cell.length_c   1.000
_cell.angle_alpha   90.00
_cell.angle_beta   90.00
_cell.angle_gamma   90.00
#
_symmetry.space_group_name_H-M   'P 1'
#
loop_
_entity.id
_entity.type
_entity.pdbx_description
1 polymer ?
#
loop_
_entity_poly.entity_id
_entity_poly.type
_entity_poly.pdbx_seq_one_letter_code
_entity_poly.pdbx_strand_id
1 'polypeptide(L)' 'MLPLDIPSTITASVDGVPVMECEYGSQRQQHALRILHMIDHAAMNNVSSKDFIKVSTRQQAKESKA' A
#
# COMPACT_ATOMS: atom_id res chain seq x y z
N MET A 1 -28.10 3.91 -25.70
CA MET A 1 -26.65 3.68 -25.49
C MET A 1 -26.08 4.93 -24.85
N LEU A 2 -25.41 4.81 -23.71
CA LEU A 2 -24.70 5.91 -23.07
C LEU A 2 -23.27 5.95 -23.66
N PRO A 3 -22.80 7.06 -24.24
CA PRO A 3 -21.41 7.20 -24.64
C PRO A 3 -20.54 7.20 -23.39
N LEU A 4 -19.67 6.19 -23.25
CA LEU A 4 -18.66 6.13 -22.22
C LEU A 4 -17.34 5.80 -22.89
N ASP A 5 -16.34 6.66 -22.67
CA ASP A 5 -14.98 6.38 -23.09
C ASP A 5 -14.36 5.43 -22.07
N ILE A 6 -14.06 4.20 -22.50
CA ILE A 6 -13.47 3.19 -21.62
C ILE A 6 -11.95 3.38 -21.65
N PRO A 7 -11.32 3.61 -20.50
CA PRO A 7 -9.89 3.81 -20.46
C PRO A 7 -9.14 2.54 -20.87
N SER A 8 -8.00 2.71 -21.53
CA SER A 8 -7.14 1.60 -21.97
C SER A 8 -6.56 0.82 -20.79
N THR A 9 -6.23 1.52 -19.71
CA THR A 9 -5.68 0.94 -18.48
C THR A 9 -6.40 1.45 -17.24
N ILE A 10 -6.31 0.68 -16.17
CA ILE A 10 -6.95 0.93 -14.88
C ILE A 10 -5.96 0.71 -13.75
N THR A 11 -6.06 1.51 -12.71
CA THR A 11 -5.26 1.36 -11.49
C THR A 11 -6.05 0.57 -10.45
N ALA A 12 -5.61 -0.65 -10.13
CA ALA A 12 -6.24 -1.44 -9.08
C ALA A 12 -5.64 -1.09 -7.71
N SER A 13 -6.52 -1.00 -6.71
CA SER A 13 -6.16 -0.63 -5.34
C SER A 13 -6.60 -1.71 -4.35
N VAL A 14 -5.82 -1.92 -3.31
CA VAL A 14 -6.16 -2.76 -2.14
C VAL A 14 -6.26 -1.83 -0.94
N ASP A 15 -7.41 -1.82 -0.26
CA ASP A 15 -7.70 -0.91 0.87
C ASP A 15 -7.44 0.58 0.56
N GLY A 16 -7.67 0.98 -0.69
CA GLY A 16 -7.44 2.35 -1.16
C GLY A 16 -5.99 2.66 -1.57
N VAL A 17 -5.08 1.70 -1.47
CA VAL A 17 -3.67 1.84 -1.90
C VAL A 17 -3.50 1.27 -3.32
N PRO A 18 -3.08 2.07 -4.32
CA PRO A 18 -2.79 1.60 -5.66
C PRO A 18 -1.64 0.60 -5.69
N VAL A 19 -1.87 -0.61 -6.20
CA VAL A 19 -0.85 -1.69 -6.19
C VAL A 19 -0.47 -2.18 -7.58
N MET A 20 -1.29 -1.93 -8.61
CA MET A 20 -1.01 -2.41 -9.97
C MET A 20 -1.78 -1.62 -11.04
N GLU A 21 -1.21 -1.61 -12.25
CA GLU A 21 -1.87 -1.18 -13.48
C GLU A 21 -2.35 -2.41 -14.26
N CYS A 22 -3.60 -2.38 -14.73
CA CYS A 22 -4.26 -3.48 -15.39
C CYS A 22 -5.02 -3.07 -16.64
N GLU A 23 -5.41 -4.05 -17.44
CA GLU A 23 -6.42 -3.92 -18.51
C GLU A 23 -7.66 -4.75 -18.19
N TYR A 24 -8.81 -4.33 -18.71
CA TYR A 24 -10.02 -5.14 -18.69
C TYR A 24 -9.85 -6.40 -19.53
N GLY A 25 -10.33 -7.53 -19.02
CA GLY A 25 -10.29 -8.80 -19.74
C GLY A 25 -11.28 -9.81 -19.21
N SER A 26 -11.05 -11.07 -19.56
CA SER A 26 -11.87 -12.19 -19.10
C SER A 26 -11.02 -13.44 -18.96
N GLN A 27 -11.26 -14.21 -17.90
CA GLN A 27 -10.63 -15.50 -17.66
C GLN A 27 -11.72 -16.50 -17.27
N ARG A 28 -11.74 -17.66 -17.95
CA ARG A 28 -12.76 -18.71 -17.68
C ARG A 28 -14.21 -18.18 -17.71
N GLN A 29 -14.53 -17.34 -18.69
CA GLN A 29 -15.84 -16.71 -18.86
C GLN A 29 -16.24 -15.76 -17.71
N GLN A 30 -15.30 -15.37 -16.85
CA GLN A 30 -15.51 -14.40 -15.79
C GLN A 30 -14.72 -13.12 -16.09
N HIS A 31 -15.26 -11.97 -15.70
CA HIS A 31 -14.55 -10.70 -15.78
C HIS A 31 -13.27 -10.76 -14.96
N ALA A 32 -12.16 -10.36 -15.56
CA ALA A 32 -10.85 -10.40 -14.93
C ALA A 32 -10.05 -9.18 -15.36
N LEU A 33 -9.03 -8.86 -14.56
CA LEU A 33 -8.08 -7.80 -14.89
C LEU A 33 -6.74 -8.44 -15.26
N ARG A 34 -6.17 -8.05 -16.40
CA ARG A 34 -4.84 -8.47 -16.83
C ARG A 34 -3.82 -7.50 -16.25
N ILE A 35 -2.89 -8.00 -15.44
CA ILE A 35 -1.83 -7.17 -14.86
C ILE A 35 -0.84 -6.76 -15.96
N LEU A 36 -0.55 -5.47 -16.04
CA LEU A 36 0.52 -4.91 -16.86
C LEU A 36 1.78 -4.69 -16.03
N HIS A 37 1.63 -3.95 -14.92
CA HIS A 37 2.74 -3.57 -14.04
C HIS A 37 2.31 -3.58 -12.57
N MET A 38 3.22 -4.02 -11.69
CA MET A 38 3.07 -3.86 -10.25
C MET A 38 3.61 -2.49 -9.83
N ILE A 39 2.94 -1.84 -8.89
CA ILE A 39 3.41 -0.62 -8.25
C ILE A 39 4.25 -1.05 -7.04
N ASP A 40 5.55 -0.74 -7.06
CA ASP A 40 6.44 -1.07 -5.96
C ASP A 40 6.39 -0.01 -4.85
N HIS A 41 5.99 -0.43 -3.66
CA HIS A 41 5.94 0.42 -2.46
C HIS A 41 7.26 0.45 -1.68
N ALA A 42 8.24 -0.40 -2.00
CA ALA A 42 9.53 -0.41 -1.32
C ALA A 42 10.32 0.89 -1.55
N ALA A 43 10.15 1.53 -2.70
CA ALA A 43 10.71 2.85 -2.98
C ALA A 43 10.15 3.96 -2.06
N MET A 44 8.99 3.73 -1.44
CA MET A 44 8.32 4.67 -0.52
C MET A 44 8.82 4.53 0.93
N ASN A 45 9.62 3.49 1.25
CA ASN A 45 10.16 3.26 2.59
C ASN A 45 11.37 4.17 2.93
N ASN A 46 11.56 5.29 2.22
CA ASN A 46 12.48 6.35 2.64
C ASN A 46 11.86 7.30 3.68
N VAL A 47 10.76 6.90 4.34
CA VAL A 47 10.33 7.60 5.55
C VAL A 47 11.31 7.20 6.66
N SER A 48 12.38 7.98 6.76
CA SER A 48 13.40 7.86 7.79
C SER A 48 12.73 7.68 9.15
N SER A 49 13.07 6.61 9.88
CA SER A 49 12.51 6.21 11.18
C SER A 49 12.71 7.23 12.32
N LYS A 50 12.94 8.50 12.00
CA LYS A 50 13.16 9.62 12.90
C LYS A 50 11.87 10.15 13.53
N ASP A 51 10.70 9.84 12.96
CA ASP A 51 9.40 10.26 13.50
C ASP A 51 8.81 9.27 14.52
N PHE A 52 9.48 8.14 14.78
CA PHE A 52 9.08 7.22 15.84
C PHE A 52 9.57 7.77 17.19
N ILE A 53 8.74 8.63 17.81
CA ILE A 53 9.00 9.22 19.12
C ILE A 53 9.32 8.13 20.14
N LYS A 54 10.61 8.05 20.48
CA LYS A 54 11.17 7.26 21.57
C LYS A 54 10.78 7.91 22.91
N VAL A 55 9.59 7.63 23.42
CA VAL A 55 9.23 7.91 24.83
C VAL A 55 8.88 6.60 25.52
N SER A 56 9.93 5.94 26.01
CA SER A 56 9.84 5.04 27.14
C SER A 56 11.06 5.30 28.02
N THR A 57 10.95 6.36 28.81
CA THR A 57 11.83 6.66 29.92
C THR A 57 11.79 5.47 30.89
N ARG A 58 12.81 4.61 30.87
CA ARG A 58 13.12 3.74 32.00
C ARG A 58 13.56 4.65 33.15
N GLN A 59 12.63 5.08 33.99
CA GLN A 59 13.00 5.63 35.29
C GLN A 59 13.68 4.50 36.06
N GLN A 60 14.97 4.68 36.30
CA GLN A 60 15.75 3.82 37.18
C GLN A 60 15.09 3.83 38.56
N ALA A 61 14.50 2.71 38.95
CA ALA A 61 14.14 2.49 40.34
C ALA A 61 15.45 2.35 41.13
N LYS A 62 15.83 3.43 41.83
CA LYS A 62 16.63 3.32 43.04
C LYS A 62 15.74 2.62 44.07
N GLU A 63 16.07 1.40 44.46
CA GLU A 63 15.66 0.92 45.78
C GLU A 63 16.86 0.84 46.72
N SER A 64 16.62 1.45 47.87
CA SER A 64 17.57 1.76 48.92
C SER A 64 17.94 0.54 49.75
N LYS A 65 19.18 0.59 50.21
CA LYS A 65 19.77 -0.16 51.33
C LYS A 65 18.80 -0.38 52.50
N ALA A 66 18.73 -1.62 52.98
CA ALA A 66 18.48 -2.01 54.36
C ALA A 66 19.30 -3.27 54.67
#